data_AF-A0A3A0AJ27-F1
#
_entry.id   AF-A0A3A0AJ27-F1
#
_cell.length_a   1.000
_cell.length_b   1.000
_cell.length_c   1.000
_cell.angle_alpha   90.00
_cell.angle_beta   90.00
_cell.angle_gamma   90.00
#
_symmetry.space_group_name_H-M   'P 1'
#
loop_
_entity.id
_entity.type
_entity.pdbx_description
1 polymer ?
#
loop_
_entity_poly.entity_id
_entity_poly.type
_entity_poly.pdbx_seq_one_letter_code
_entity_poly.pdbx_strand_id
1 'polypeptide(L)'
;MEEMKNSGEQVEGAVPVENVRGETRTPVERMTDAARGQATEAADAFRRGEFMHEALVDETATPDDRLIALLSYASQVVIPLIMPIIVLISESSKHRPFQRYHAVQSLALAALFGVAGLALGVGSMILWVVPIIGWLVSVLMACLMPILWAMAVIAMLYYGYQAYQGKRFAIPGLTSFLRDQGWI
;
A
#
# COMPACT_ATOMS: atom_id res chain seq x y z
N MET A 1 42.97 -35.40 -55.21
CA MET A 1 43.70 -36.56 -54.65
C MET A 1 44.23 -36.09 -53.32
N GLU A 2 43.45 -36.36 -52.28
CA GLU A 2 43.81 -37.33 -51.21
C GLU A 2 44.62 -36.59 -50.13
N GLU A 3 43.99 -36.19 -49.02
CA GLU A 3 43.96 -36.97 -47.77
C GLU A 3 45.24 -37.77 -47.53
N MET A 4 45.95 -37.47 -46.43
CA MET A 4 46.24 -38.48 -45.40
C MET A 4 47.02 -37.91 -44.20
N LYS A 5 46.39 -38.06 -43.02
CA LYS A 5 46.93 -38.68 -41.80
C LYS A 5 47.98 -37.87 -41.00
N ASN A 6 47.62 -37.23 -39.89
CA ASN A 6 47.35 -37.78 -38.54
C ASN A 6 48.56 -38.45 -37.87
N SER A 7 48.74 -38.10 -36.58
CA SER A 7 49.63 -38.63 -35.54
C SER A 7 50.99 -37.94 -35.47
N GLY A 8 51.40 -37.29 -34.38
CA GLY A 8 50.81 -37.14 -33.06
C GLY A 8 51.92 -36.68 -32.12
N GLU A 9 51.69 -35.61 -31.37
CA GLU A 9 52.33 -35.44 -30.08
C GLU A 9 51.36 -34.66 -29.19
N GLN A 10 51.03 -35.30 -28.08
CA GLN A 10 50.01 -34.91 -27.13
C GLN A 10 50.72 -34.64 -25.80
N VAL A 11 50.30 -33.55 -25.15
CA VAL A 11 50.26 -33.30 -23.70
C VAL A 11 51.49 -32.64 -23.04
N GLU A 12 51.32 -31.35 -22.70
CA GLU A 12 51.32 -30.79 -21.33
C GLU A 12 51.00 -29.28 -21.47
N GLY A 13 50.04 -28.61 -20.84
CA GLY A 13 48.98 -28.88 -19.88
C GLY A 13 48.12 -27.60 -19.84
N ALA A 14 46.83 -27.73 -19.53
CA ALA A 14 45.84 -26.66 -19.42
C ALA A 14 46.23 -25.62 -18.33
N VAL A 15 45.68 -24.40 -18.25
CA VAL A 15 44.30 -24.07 -17.83
C VAL A 15 44.08 -22.54 -18.02
N PRO A 16 42.85 -22.05 -18.25
CA PRO A 16 42.54 -20.65 -18.53
C PRO A 16 42.84 -19.75 -17.33
N VAL A 17 43.13 -18.48 -17.59
CA VAL A 17 43.10 -17.41 -16.57
C VAL A 17 41.64 -17.12 -16.20
N GLU A 18 41.00 -18.10 -15.59
CA GLU A 18 39.76 -17.95 -14.85
C GLU A 18 40.11 -18.26 -13.40
N ASN A 19 40.26 -17.20 -12.61
CA ASN A 19 40.03 -17.13 -11.16
C ASN A 19 41.00 -16.14 -10.47
N VAL A 20 40.76 -14.85 -10.65
CA VAL A 20 41.13 -13.81 -9.65
C VAL A 20 39.88 -13.00 -9.29
N ARG A 21 38.77 -13.71 -9.04
CA ARG A 21 37.49 -13.12 -8.59
C ARG A 21 36.96 -13.76 -7.31
N GLY A 22 37.88 -14.22 -6.47
CA GLY A 22 37.59 -14.78 -5.15
C GLY A 22 38.29 -14.01 -4.04
N GLU A 23 38.35 -12.68 -4.10
CA GLU A 23 38.83 -11.91 -2.95
C GLU A 23 37.71 -11.82 -1.92
N THR A 24 37.99 -12.36 -0.74
CA THR A 24 37.11 -12.52 0.40
C THR A 24 36.57 -11.16 0.87
N ARG A 25 35.56 -10.61 0.18
CA ARG A 25 34.88 -9.40 0.62
C ARG A 25 34.37 -9.64 2.04
N THR A 26 34.81 -8.79 2.96
CA THR A 26 34.37 -8.86 4.34
C THR A 26 32.84 -8.71 4.38
N PRO A 27 32.14 -9.32 5.36
CA PRO A 27 30.69 -9.18 5.46
C PRO A 27 30.24 -7.71 5.44
N VAL A 28 31.07 -6.83 6.01
CA VAL A 28 30.87 -5.38 6.05
C VAL A 28 30.97 -4.75 4.67
N GLU A 29 31.98 -5.09 3.86
CA GLU A 29 32.10 -4.57 2.48
C GLU A 29 30.94 -5.02 1.60
N ARG A 30 30.50 -6.28 1.71
CA ARG A 30 29.31 -6.76 0.99
C ARG A 30 28.05 -6.02 1.39
N MET A 31 27.84 -5.78 2.69
CA MET A 31 26.71 -4.98 3.17
C MET A 31 26.82 -3.54 2.70
N THR A 32 28.02 -2.96 2.67
CA THR A 32 28.24 -1.57 2.25
C THR A 32 27.98 -1.41 0.74
N ASP A 33 28.43 -2.36 -0.08
CA ASP A 33 28.19 -2.36 -1.52
C ASP A 33 26.71 -2.60 -1.85
N ALA A 34 26.04 -3.50 -1.12
CA ALA A 34 24.60 -3.72 -1.25
C ALA A 34 23.80 -2.47 -0.85
N ALA A 35 24.16 -1.85 0.28
CA ALA A 35 23.53 -0.62 0.75
C ALA A 35 23.76 0.56 -0.21
N ARG A 36 24.96 0.68 -0.81
CA ARG A 36 25.23 1.66 -1.86
C ARG A 36 24.40 1.37 -3.11
N GLY A 37 24.31 0.12 -3.54
CA GLY A 37 23.45 -0.29 -4.67
C GLY A 37 22.00 0.16 -4.46
N GLN A 38 21.43 -0.20 -3.31
CA GLN A 38 20.07 0.20 -2.93
C GLN A 38 19.91 1.72 -2.82
N ALA A 39 20.87 2.44 -2.27
CA ALA A 39 20.82 3.89 -2.16
C ALA A 39 20.90 4.58 -3.53
N THR A 40 21.67 4.03 -4.46
CA THR A 40 21.81 4.58 -5.82
C THR A 40 20.52 4.33 -6.62
N GLU A 41 19.96 3.12 -6.51
CA GLU A 41 18.68 2.77 -7.12
C GLU A 41 17.53 3.61 -6.57
N ALA A 42 17.47 3.81 -5.25
CA ALA A 42 16.49 4.69 -4.61
C ALA A 42 16.66 6.16 -5.04
N ALA A 43 17.90 6.64 -5.18
CA ALA A 43 18.18 8.00 -5.65
C ALA A 43 17.82 8.20 -7.14
N ASP A 44 18.02 7.18 -7.97
CA ASP A 44 17.64 7.22 -9.39
C ASP A 44 16.13 7.12 -9.57
N ALA A 45 15.45 6.27 -8.79
CA ALA A 45 13.99 6.32 -8.68
C ALA A 45 13.53 7.71 -8.21
N PHE A 46 14.34 8.39 -7.38
CA PHE A 46 14.09 9.77 -6.96
C PHE A 46 14.20 10.79 -8.08
N ARG A 47 15.25 10.65 -8.87
CA ARG A 47 15.48 11.51 -10.02
C ARG A 47 14.42 11.32 -11.12
N ARG A 48 13.90 10.10 -11.28
CA ARG A 48 12.86 9.78 -12.28
C ARG A 48 11.43 10.10 -11.83
N GLY A 49 11.22 10.47 -10.57
CA GLY A 49 9.88 10.69 -10.04
C GLY A 49 9.07 9.41 -9.81
N GLU A 50 9.75 8.25 -9.75
CA GLU A 50 9.13 6.92 -9.70
C GLU A 50 8.62 6.50 -8.31
N PHE A 51 8.68 7.36 -7.30
CA PHE A 51 8.11 7.12 -5.95
C PHE A 51 6.64 6.75 -5.95
N MET A 52 5.93 7.30 -6.95
CA MET A 52 4.49 7.20 -7.07
C MET A 52 4.08 6.13 -8.10
N HIS A 53 5.06 5.49 -8.75
CA HIS A 53 4.86 4.40 -9.70
C HIS A 53 4.56 3.05 -9.02
N GLU A 54 4.81 2.93 -7.70
CA GLU A 54 4.47 1.72 -6.92
C GLU A 54 3.01 1.68 -6.42
N ALA A 55 2.21 2.70 -6.71
CA ALA A 55 0.76 2.50 -6.70
C ALA A 55 0.41 1.76 -7.99
N LEU A 56 0.74 0.46 -8.03
CA LEU A 56 0.60 -0.40 -9.19
C LEU A 56 -0.79 -0.19 -9.76
N VAL A 57 -0.82 0.44 -10.94
CA VAL A 57 -2.05 0.59 -11.71
C VAL A 57 -2.41 -0.83 -12.13
N ASP A 58 -3.56 -1.29 -11.66
CA ASP A 58 -4.06 -2.60 -12.02
C ASP A 58 -4.63 -2.51 -13.44
N GLU A 59 -3.85 -2.91 -14.43
CA GLU A 59 -4.27 -2.92 -15.84
C GLU A 59 -5.46 -3.84 -16.10
N THR A 60 -5.72 -4.79 -15.20
CA THR A 60 -6.87 -5.71 -15.31
C THR A 60 -8.17 -5.10 -14.77
N ALA A 61 -8.10 -3.96 -14.08
CA ALA A 61 -9.28 -3.30 -13.52
C ALA A 61 -10.07 -2.57 -14.61
N THR A 62 -11.33 -2.97 -14.79
CA THR A 62 -12.20 -2.31 -15.77
C THR A 62 -12.62 -0.90 -15.30
N PRO A 63 -13.11 -0.03 -16.20
CA PRO A 63 -13.67 1.27 -15.80
C PRO A 63 -14.77 1.15 -14.75
N ASP A 64 -15.62 0.12 -14.84
CA ASP A 64 -16.67 -0.15 -13.86
C ASP A 64 -16.09 -0.56 -12.50
N ASP A 65 -15.02 -1.36 -12.49
CA ASP A 65 -14.34 -1.75 -11.25
C ASP A 65 -13.76 -0.54 -10.52
N ARG A 66 -13.17 0.38 -11.29
CA ARG A 66 -12.59 1.64 -10.78
C ARG A 66 -13.67 2.56 -10.23
N LEU A 67 -14.82 2.64 -10.89
CA LEU A 67 -15.96 3.41 -10.41
C LEU A 67 -16.54 2.82 -9.11
N ILE A 68 -16.71 1.50 -9.05
CA ILE A 68 -17.21 0.82 -7.84
C ILE A 68 -16.22 0.96 -6.68
N ALA A 69 -14.91 0.90 -6.95
CA ALA A 69 -13.88 1.13 -5.96
C ALA A 69 -13.95 2.56 -5.41
N LEU A 70 -14.04 3.58 -6.27
CA LEU A 70 -14.28 4.98 -5.87
C LEU A 70 -15.52 5.12 -4.99
N LEU A 71 -16.65 4.55 -5.43
CA LEU A 71 -17.92 4.62 -4.71
C LEU A 71 -17.85 3.96 -3.33
N SER A 72 -17.05 2.90 -3.19
CA SER A 72 -16.85 2.22 -1.89
C SER A 72 -16.24 3.13 -0.83
N TYR A 73 -15.45 4.15 -1.23
CA TYR A 73 -14.98 5.21 -0.34
C TYR A 73 -15.93 6.41 -0.29
N ALA A 74 -16.38 6.90 -1.45
CA ALA A 74 -17.18 8.12 -1.52
C ALA A 74 -18.56 7.98 -0.85
N SER A 75 -19.17 6.80 -0.93
CA SER A 75 -20.45 6.55 -0.26
C SER A 75 -20.34 6.68 1.25
N GLN A 76 -19.15 6.51 1.84
CA GLN A 76 -18.95 6.60 3.29
C GLN A 76 -19.36 7.96 3.86
N VAL A 77 -19.30 9.00 3.05
CA VAL A 77 -19.61 10.37 3.44
C VAL A 77 -21.12 10.60 3.53
N VAL A 78 -21.88 10.03 2.60
CA VAL A 78 -23.34 10.27 2.49
C VAL A 78 -24.13 9.18 3.20
N ILE A 79 -23.83 7.92 2.89
CA ILE A 79 -24.50 6.76 3.49
C ILE A 79 -23.42 5.72 3.83
N PRO A 80 -22.87 5.78 5.06
CA PRO A 80 -21.77 4.93 5.45
C PRO A 80 -22.11 3.44 5.35
N LEU A 81 -21.08 2.66 5.06
CA LEU A 81 -21.05 1.21 4.97
C LEU A 81 -21.80 0.56 3.79
N ILE A 82 -22.78 1.23 3.17
CA ILE A 82 -23.66 0.58 2.19
C ILE A 82 -22.91 0.01 0.98
N MET A 83 -22.19 0.84 0.21
CA MET A 83 -21.53 0.37 -1.02
C MET A 83 -20.51 -0.74 -0.79
N PRO A 84 -19.53 -0.64 0.13
CA PRO A 84 -18.57 -1.72 0.30
C PRO A 84 -19.22 -2.99 0.83
N ILE A 85 -20.26 -2.92 1.67
CA ILE A 85 -21.00 -4.11 2.11
C ILE A 85 -21.68 -4.77 0.92
N ILE A 86 -22.36 -4.01 0.05
CA ILE A 86 -22.98 -4.55 -1.16
C ILE A 86 -21.94 -5.25 -2.02
N VAL A 87 -20.79 -4.62 -2.25
CA VAL A 87 -19.71 -5.22 -3.05
C VAL A 87 -19.23 -6.52 -2.41
N LEU A 88 -18.94 -6.53 -1.11
CA LEU A 88 -18.42 -7.72 -0.41
C LEU A 88 -19.41 -8.89 -0.37
N ILE A 89 -20.72 -8.61 -0.30
CA ILE A 89 -21.75 -9.64 -0.34
C ILE A 89 -22.03 -10.08 -1.79
N SER A 90 -21.81 -9.19 -2.77
CA SER A 90 -22.05 -9.51 -4.17
C SER A 90 -21.15 -10.65 -4.66
N GLU A 91 -21.74 -11.58 -5.41
CA GLU A 91 -21.01 -12.66 -6.09
C GLU A 91 -19.93 -12.11 -7.04
N SER A 92 -20.19 -10.94 -7.64
CA SER A 92 -19.27 -10.25 -8.54
C SER A 92 -17.90 -9.99 -7.89
N SER A 93 -17.85 -9.75 -6.58
CA SER A 93 -16.57 -9.48 -5.89
C SER A 93 -15.63 -10.69 -5.83
N LYS A 94 -16.15 -11.92 -5.92
CA LYS A 94 -15.34 -13.15 -5.95
C LYS A 94 -14.51 -13.24 -7.24
N HIS A 95 -15.03 -12.67 -8.33
CA HIS A 95 -14.39 -12.67 -9.64
C HIS A 95 -13.63 -11.37 -9.94
N ARG A 96 -13.76 -10.35 -9.09
CA ARG A 96 -13.19 -9.01 -9.30
C ARG A 96 -12.31 -8.59 -8.12
N PRO A 97 -11.04 -9.03 -8.08
CA PRO A 97 -10.15 -8.82 -6.93
C PRO A 97 -9.89 -7.33 -6.64
N PHE A 98 -9.86 -6.48 -7.66
CA PHE A 98 -9.71 -5.03 -7.50
C PHE A 98 -10.86 -4.39 -6.71
N GLN A 99 -12.11 -4.72 -7.07
CA GLN A 99 -13.29 -4.22 -6.35
C GLN A 99 -13.29 -4.69 -4.90
N ARG A 100 -13.04 -5.99 -4.69
CA ARG A 100 -13.01 -6.58 -3.34
C ARG A 100 -11.94 -5.92 -2.46
N TYR A 101 -10.74 -5.72 -2.99
CA TYR A 101 -9.63 -5.08 -2.27
C TYR A 101 -10.04 -3.70 -1.72
N HIS A 102 -10.55 -2.82 -2.59
CA HIS A 102 -10.94 -1.47 -2.18
C HIS A 102 -12.21 -1.43 -1.33
N ALA A 103 -13.14 -2.37 -1.52
CA ALA A 103 -14.32 -2.49 -0.67
C ALA A 103 -13.96 -2.92 0.77
N VAL A 104 -13.07 -3.91 0.95
CA VAL A 104 -12.56 -4.27 2.29
C VAL A 104 -11.80 -3.10 2.90
N GLN A 105 -10.89 -2.48 2.14
CA GLN A 105 -10.06 -1.39 2.63
C GLN A 105 -10.88 -0.17 3.05
N SER A 106 -11.89 0.23 2.26
CA SER A 106 -12.76 1.36 2.60
C SER A 106 -13.66 1.05 3.79
N LEU A 107 -14.15 -0.18 3.91
CA LEU A 107 -14.95 -0.62 5.05
C LEU A 107 -14.14 -0.61 6.35
N ALA A 108 -12.90 -1.11 6.30
CA ALA A 108 -12.00 -1.09 7.44
C ALA A 108 -11.63 0.34 7.86
N LEU A 109 -11.40 1.24 6.89
CA LEU A 109 -11.13 2.65 7.16
C LEU A 109 -12.37 3.33 7.78
N ALA A 110 -13.58 3.00 7.31
CA ALA A 110 -14.82 3.51 7.87
C ALA A 110 -15.03 3.01 9.31
N ALA A 111 -14.74 1.74 9.59
CA ALA A 111 -14.78 1.19 10.93
C ALA A 111 -13.77 1.89 11.86
N LEU A 112 -12.55 2.12 11.40
CA LEU A 112 -11.51 2.82 12.18
C LEU A 112 -11.96 4.23 12.57
N PHE A 113 -12.38 5.05 11.61
CA PHE A 113 -12.84 6.41 11.89
C PHE A 113 -14.16 6.44 12.67
N GLY A 114 -15.09 5.52 12.39
CA GLY A 114 -16.36 5.40 13.10
C GLY A 114 -16.18 5.07 14.57
N VAL A 115 -15.33 4.10 14.89
CA VAL A 115 -15.00 3.72 16.28
C VAL A 115 -14.28 4.86 16.99
N ALA A 116 -13.30 5.51 16.34
CA ALA A 116 -12.60 6.66 16.92
C ALA A 116 -13.57 7.83 17.20
N GLY A 117 -14.44 8.15 16.24
CA GLY A 117 -15.45 9.20 16.38
C GLY A 117 -16.46 8.89 17.49
N LEU A 118 -16.91 7.63 17.58
CA LEU A 118 -17.80 7.17 18.65
C LEU A 118 -17.12 7.30 20.03
N ALA A 119 -15.88 6.85 20.16
CA ALA A 119 -15.14 6.93 21.42
C ALA A 119 -14.95 8.39 21.88
N LEU A 120 -14.58 9.28 20.96
CA LEU A 120 -14.45 10.70 21.27
C LEU A 120 -15.81 11.36 21.60
N GLY A 121 -16.88 10.97 20.92
CA GLY A 121 -18.24 11.44 21.18
C GLY A 121 -18.73 11.03 22.57
N VAL A 122 -18.60 9.75 22.92
CA VAL A 122 -18.96 9.23 24.25
C VAL A 122 -18.11 9.88 25.33
N GLY A 123 -16.80 10.01 25.13
CA GLY A 123 -15.90 10.69 26.07
C GLY A 123 -16.31 12.14 26.30
N SER A 124 -16.69 12.86 25.24
CA SER A 124 -17.18 14.24 25.33
C SER A 124 -18.48 14.34 26.12
N MET A 125 -19.40 13.39 25.94
CA MET A 125 -20.66 13.34 26.70
C MET A 125 -20.42 13.10 28.19
N ILE A 126 -19.47 12.25 28.56
CA ILE A 126 -19.11 11.97 29.96
C ILE A 126 -18.51 13.23 30.61
N LEU A 127 -17.57 13.88 29.91
CA LEU A 127 -16.89 15.08 30.43
C LEU A 127 -17.86 16.26 30.65
N TRP A 128 -18.95 16.34 29.90
CA TRP A 128 -19.93 17.43 29.99
C TRP A 128 -20.62 17.53 31.36
N VAL A 129 -20.63 16.45 32.15
CA VAL A 129 -21.20 16.41 33.51
C VAL A 129 -20.39 17.25 34.50
N VAL A 130 -19.09 17.43 34.28
CA VAL A 130 -18.22 18.20 35.17
C VAL A 130 -18.29 19.69 34.80
N PRO A 131 -18.87 20.56 35.66
CA PRO A 131 -18.99 21.98 35.36
C PRO A 131 -17.61 22.64 35.26
N ILE A 132 -17.53 23.73 34.49
CA ILE A 132 -16.31 24.51 34.22
C ILE A 132 -15.27 23.74 33.37
N ILE A 133 -14.68 22.66 33.89
CA ILE A 133 -13.64 21.89 33.17
C ILE A 133 -14.24 21.17 31.97
N GLY A 134 -15.35 20.47 32.17
CA GLY A 134 -16.06 19.76 31.10
C GLY A 134 -16.48 20.71 29.99
N TRP A 135 -17.04 21.86 30.35
CA TRP A 135 -17.47 22.87 29.38
C TRP A 135 -16.30 23.42 28.56
N LEU A 136 -15.18 23.74 29.20
CA LEU A 136 -13.98 24.23 28.50
C LEU A 136 -13.45 23.20 27.50
N VAL A 137 -13.37 21.94 27.92
CA VAL A 137 -12.92 20.84 27.04
C VAL A 137 -13.93 20.59 25.92
N SER A 138 -15.24 20.64 26.20
CA SER A 138 -16.28 20.47 25.18
C SER A 138 -16.25 21.58 24.14
N VAL A 139 -16.00 22.84 24.52
CA VAL A 139 -15.84 23.95 23.57
C VAL A 139 -14.64 23.73 22.67
N LEU A 140 -13.50 23.32 23.24
CA LEU A 140 -12.33 22.95 22.45
C LEU A 140 -12.65 21.80 21.48
N MET A 141 -13.30 20.76 21.97
CA MET A 141 -13.64 19.59 21.16
C MET A 141 -14.66 19.92 20.06
N ALA A 142 -15.58 20.85 20.30
CA ALA A 142 -16.52 21.35 19.29
C ALA A 142 -15.80 22.06 18.13
N CYS A 143 -14.65 22.70 18.39
CA CYS A 143 -13.82 23.28 17.34
C CYS A 143 -12.97 22.24 16.60
N LEU A 144 -12.45 21.22 17.30
CA LEU A 144 -11.61 20.17 16.70
C LEU A 144 -12.43 19.14 15.91
N MET A 145 -13.64 18.82 16.35
CA MET A 145 -14.46 17.76 15.75
C MET A 145 -14.76 17.97 14.26
N PRO A 146 -15.20 19.16 13.81
CA PRO A 146 -15.40 19.43 12.39
C PRO A 146 -14.11 19.28 11.58
N ILE A 147 -12.95 19.63 12.16
CA ILE A 147 -11.65 19.51 11.50
C ILE A 147 -11.30 18.02 11.34
N LEU A 148 -11.42 17.22 12.40
CA LEU A 148 -11.15 15.78 12.35
C LEU A 148 -12.08 15.07 11.36
N TRP A 149 -13.37 15.43 11.36
CA TRP A 149 -14.34 14.91 10.41
C TRP A 149 -13.99 15.30 8.97
N ALA A 150 -13.66 16.57 8.72
CA ALA A 150 -13.24 17.03 7.40
C ALA A 150 -11.97 16.31 6.92
N MET A 151 -10.99 16.10 7.80
CA MET A 151 -9.77 15.33 7.50
C MET A 151 -10.11 13.88 7.11
N ALA A 152 -11.02 13.23 7.84
CA ALA A 152 -11.47 11.88 7.51
C ALA A 152 -12.19 11.82 6.16
N VAL A 153 -13.06 12.80 5.87
CA VAL A 153 -13.74 12.92 4.56
C VAL A 153 -12.74 13.15 3.43
N ILE A 154 -11.79 14.06 3.61
CA ILE A 154 -10.74 14.33 2.61
C ILE A 154 -9.91 13.07 2.37
N ALA A 155 -9.52 12.35 3.41
CA ALA A 155 -8.80 11.08 3.27
C ALA A 155 -9.61 10.05 2.48
N MET A 156 -10.89 9.87 2.79
CA MET A 156 -11.80 8.97 2.06
C MET A 156 -11.90 9.34 0.57
N LEU A 157 -12.12 10.63 0.26
CA LEU A 157 -12.23 11.09 -1.12
C LEU A 157 -10.90 10.98 -1.88
N TYR A 158 -9.78 11.25 -1.22
CA TYR A 158 -8.44 11.08 -1.79
C TYR A 158 -8.15 9.62 -2.14
N TYR A 159 -8.43 8.69 -1.22
CA TYR A 159 -8.26 7.26 -1.46
C TYR A 159 -9.23 6.74 -2.53
N GLY A 160 -10.47 7.22 -2.53
CA GLY A 160 -11.43 6.94 -3.60
C GLY A 160 -10.93 7.43 -4.96
N TYR A 161 -10.37 8.63 -5.04
CA TYR A 161 -9.79 9.17 -6.27
C TYR A 161 -8.60 8.34 -6.77
N GLN A 162 -7.72 7.89 -5.89
CA GLN A 162 -6.62 7.00 -6.27
C GLN A 162 -7.14 5.63 -6.75
N ALA A 163 -8.18 5.09 -6.12
CA ALA A 163 -8.84 3.87 -6.58
C ALA A 163 -9.51 4.08 -7.95
N TYR A 164 -10.09 5.26 -8.19
CA TYR A 164 -10.63 5.64 -9.50
C TYR A 164 -9.54 5.71 -10.56
N GLN A 165 -8.30 6.06 -10.22
CA GLN A 165 -7.15 6.01 -11.13
C GLN A 165 -6.69 4.56 -11.44
N GLY A 166 -7.35 3.54 -10.86
CA GLY A 166 -6.99 2.13 -11.05
C GLY A 166 -5.82 1.67 -10.18
N LYS A 167 -5.41 2.47 -9.19
CA LYS A 167 -4.23 2.17 -8.38
C LYS A 167 -4.57 1.32 -7.17
N ARG A 168 -3.86 0.22 -6.99
CA ARG A 168 -3.82 -0.47 -5.69
C ARG A 168 -2.78 0.20 -4.81
N PHE A 169 -3.21 0.68 -3.65
CA PHE A 169 -2.32 1.32 -2.67
C PHE A 169 -2.54 0.76 -1.28
N ALA A 170 -1.47 0.74 -0.49
CA ALA A 170 -1.52 0.36 0.91
C ALA A 170 -1.62 1.60 1.80
N ILE A 171 -2.58 1.57 2.72
CA ILE A 171 -2.65 2.52 3.84
C ILE A 171 -1.75 1.95 4.95
N PRO A 172 -0.69 2.66 5.36
CA PRO A 172 0.22 2.17 6.38
C PRO A 172 -0.52 1.79 7.68
N GLY A 173 -0.15 0.66 8.27
CA GLY A 173 -0.83 0.10 9.46
C GLY A 173 -2.15 -0.60 9.15
N LEU A 174 -3.05 0.02 8.38
CA LEU A 174 -4.37 -0.55 8.10
C LEU A 174 -4.31 -1.67 7.05
N THR A 175 -3.70 -1.41 5.89
CA THR A 175 -3.65 -2.42 4.81
C THR A 175 -2.75 -3.58 5.18
N SER A 176 -1.64 -3.35 5.89
CA SER A 176 -0.81 -4.42 6.43
C SER A 176 -1.61 -5.32 7.38
N PHE A 177 -2.36 -4.73 8.32
CA PHE A 177 -3.24 -5.49 9.21
C PHE A 177 -4.26 -6.33 8.43
N LEU A 178 -4.93 -5.75 7.43
CA LEU A 178 -5.92 -6.48 6.62
C LEU A 178 -5.30 -7.65 5.85
N ARG A 179 -4.08 -7.47 5.34
CA ARG A 179 -3.32 -8.51 4.65
C ARG A 179 -2.93 -9.64 5.61
N ASP A 180 -2.45 -9.29 6.81
CA ASP A 180 -2.05 -10.27 7.83
C ASP A 180 -3.25 -11.09 8.33
N GLN A 181 -4.46 -10.52 8.35
CA GLN A 181 -5.71 -11.23 8.63
C GLN A 181 -6.26 -12.02 7.44
N GLY A 182 -5.63 -11.95 6.26
CA GLY A 182 -6.07 -12.64 5.05
C GLY A 182 -7.37 -12.08 4.45
N TRP A 183 -7.73 -10.83 4.75
CA TRP A 183 -8.96 -10.22 4.21
C TRP A 183 -8.77 -9.70 2.79
N ILE A 184 -7.53 -9.35 2.43
CA ILE A 184 -7.08 -8.83 1.12
C ILE A 184 -5.79 -9.46 0.62
#